data_AF-A0A0M2U833-F1
#
_entry.id   AF-A0A0M2U833-F1
#
_cell.length_a   1.000
_cell.length_b   1.000
_cell.length_c   1.000
_cell.angle_alpha   90.00
_cell.angle_beta   90.00
_cell.angle_gamma   90.00
#
_symmetry.space_group_name_H-M   'P 1'
#
loop_
_entity.id
_entity.type
_entity.pdbx_description
1 polymer ?
#
loop_
_entity_poly.entity_id
_entity_poly.type
_entity_poly.pdbx_seq_one_letter_code
_entity_poly.pdbx_strand_id
1 'polypeptide(L)'
;MIEQQHVDNLAEKIRDLGGHPTKLGDVLAPVLGQVLGKATAAAGPERLLWLDIQLEEKAMKDYKDFLVKAGGEKEMFNILWNNLIDEDLHTAWFTNKLRELKEIGLIH
;
A
#
# COMPACT_ATOMS: atom_id res chain seq x y z
N MET A 1 -4.92 -9.59 7.63
CA MET A 1 -4.97 -8.40 6.76
C MET A 1 -3.57 -8.24 6.20
N ILE A 2 -3.41 -8.13 4.88
CA ILE A 2 -2.11 -8.23 4.17
C ILE A 2 -1.23 -7.02 4.55
N GLU A 3 -1.83 -5.86 4.67
CA GLU A 3 -1.21 -4.57 4.96
C GLU A 3 -0.66 -4.54 6.40
N GLN A 4 -1.38 -5.16 7.35
CA GLN A 4 -0.88 -5.32 8.71
C GLN A 4 0.33 -6.26 8.74
N GLN A 5 0.33 -7.31 7.92
CA GLN A 5 1.48 -8.21 7.81
C GLN A 5 2.71 -7.48 7.24
N HIS A 6 2.53 -6.58 6.27
CA HIS A 6 3.62 -5.73 5.75
C HIS A 6 4.25 -4.88 6.86
N VAL A 7 3.39 -4.21 7.66
CA VAL A 7 3.81 -3.39 8.80
C VAL A 7 4.54 -4.23 9.84
N ASP A 8 3.99 -5.39 10.19
CA ASP A 8 4.55 -6.26 11.21
C ASP A 8 5.93 -6.80 10.79
N ASN A 9 6.07 -7.26 9.54
CA ASN A 9 7.35 -7.75 8.99
C ASN A 9 8.43 -6.67 8.98
N LEU A 10 8.08 -5.44 8.57
CA LEU A 10 9.02 -4.32 8.57
C LEU A 10 9.39 -3.89 10.00
N ALA A 11 8.42 -3.87 10.92
CA ALA A 11 8.67 -3.55 12.32
C ALA A 11 9.57 -4.58 12.99
N GLU A 12 9.36 -5.87 12.72
CA GLU A 12 10.25 -6.94 13.17
C GLU A 12 11.67 -6.74 12.63
N LYS A 13 11.82 -6.55 11.32
CA LYS A 13 13.15 -6.34 10.72
C LYS A 13 13.87 -5.10 11.25
N ILE A 14 13.13 -4.01 11.54
CA ILE A 14 13.71 -2.82 12.18
C ILE A 14 14.24 -3.15 13.59
N ARG A 15 13.51 -3.96 14.38
CA ARG A 15 13.97 -4.40 15.70
C ARG A 15 15.22 -5.28 15.60
N ASP A 16 15.26 -6.19 14.63
CA ASP A 16 16.40 -7.08 14.41
C ASP A 16 17.68 -6.32 14.04
N LEU A 17 17.54 -5.20 13.34
CA LEU A 17 18.64 -4.28 13.04
C LEU A 17 19.02 -3.37 14.22
N GLY A 18 18.43 -3.57 15.40
CA GLY A 18 18.67 -2.77 16.61
C GLY A 18 17.93 -1.42 16.63
N GLY A 19 17.07 -1.17 15.64
CA GLY A 19 16.24 0.02 15.55
C GLY A 19 15.02 -0.06 16.46
N HIS A 20 14.30 1.07 16.58
CA HIS A 20 13.03 1.13 17.28
C HIS A 20 11.97 1.52 16.26
N PRO A 21 11.05 0.59 15.90
CA PRO A 21 9.95 0.93 15.01
C PRO A 21 9.18 2.09 15.63
N THR A 22 9.14 3.22 14.94
CA THR A 22 8.17 4.25 15.31
C THR A 22 6.78 3.63 15.17
N LYS A 23 5.85 3.98 16.07
CA LYS A 23 4.43 3.67 15.88
C LYS A 23 3.90 4.46 14.68
N LEU A 24 4.29 4.03 13.48
CA LEU A 24 3.87 4.62 12.20
C LEU A 24 2.34 4.57 12.08
N GLY A 25 1.69 3.63 12.77
CA GLY A 25 0.24 3.58 12.94
C GLY A 25 -0.37 4.85 13.54
N ASP A 26 0.28 5.53 14.50
CA ASP A 26 -0.29 6.73 15.13
C ASP A 26 -0.06 8.01 14.30
N VAL A 27 0.92 8.02 13.38
CA VAL A 27 1.33 9.20 12.62
C VAL A 27 0.86 9.17 11.15
N LEU A 28 0.70 7.98 10.55
CA LEU A 28 0.13 7.82 9.21
C LEU A 28 -1.39 7.59 9.23
N ALA A 29 -1.98 7.05 10.30
CA ALA A 29 -3.43 6.90 10.39
C ALA A 29 -4.20 8.23 10.28
N PRO A 30 -3.70 9.40 10.72
CA PRO A 30 -4.35 10.66 10.44
C PRO A 30 -4.27 11.05 8.95
N VAL A 31 -3.18 10.73 8.24
CA VAL A 31 -3.03 11.09 6.82
C VAL A 31 -3.84 10.13 5.94
N LEU A 32 -3.74 8.83 6.16
CA LEU A 32 -4.57 7.81 5.50
C LEU A 32 -6.04 7.97 5.91
N GLY A 33 -6.33 8.13 7.20
CA GLY A 33 -7.70 8.27 7.74
C GLY A 33 -8.38 9.61 7.43
N GLN A 34 -7.65 10.72 7.26
CA GLN A 34 -8.26 11.98 6.80
C GLN A 34 -8.52 11.98 5.28
N VAL A 35 -7.69 11.28 4.49
CA VAL A 35 -7.96 11.03 3.06
C VAL A 35 -9.13 10.06 2.90
N LEU A 36 -9.15 8.95 3.64
CA LEU A 36 -10.20 7.92 3.59
C LEU A 36 -11.52 8.41 4.20
N GLY A 37 -11.50 9.13 5.32
CA GLY A 37 -12.70 9.57 6.05
C GLY A 37 -13.45 10.75 5.41
N LYS A 38 -12.78 11.59 4.62
CA LYS A 38 -13.44 12.67 3.84
C LYS A 38 -13.81 12.25 2.42
N ALA A 39 -13.16 11.23 1.85
CA ALA A 39 -13.53 10.67 0.56
C ALA A 39 -14.76 9.76 0.67
N THR A 40 -14.83 8.85 1.65
CA THR A 40 -15.78 7.72 1.62
C THR A 40 -17.26 8.06 1.82
N ALA A 41 -17.61 9.15 2.49
CA ALA A 41 -19.04 9.49 2.68
C ALA A 41 -19.71 10.07 1.41
N ALA A 42 -18.94 10.51 0.41
CA ALA A 42 -19.46 11.13 -0.82
C ALA A 42 -18.76 10.66 -2.12
N ALA A 43 -17.67 9.90 -2.04
CA ALA A 43 -16.99 9.34 -3.20
C ALA A 43 -17.72 8.10 -3.69
N GLY A 44 -18.16 8.12 -4.95
CA GLY A 44 -18.63 6.90 -5.62
C GLY A 44 -17.51 5.87 -5.80
N PRO A 45 -17.86 4.62 -6.17
CA PRO A 45 -16.92 3.51 -6.33
C PRO A 45 -15.71 3.82 -7.21
N GLU A 46 -15.90 4.61 -8.27
CA GLU A 46 -14.84 5.06 -9.17
C GLU A 46 -13.72 5.80 -8.44
N ARG A 47 -14.09 6.81 -7.64
CA ARG A 47 -13.12 7.67 -6.98
C ARG A 47 -12.41 6.94 -5.85
N LEU A 48 -13.08 6.00 -5.19
CA LEU A 48 -12.48 5.16 -4.17
C LEU A 48 -11.42 4.24 -4.81
N LEU A 49 -11.79 3.48 -5.84
CA LEU A 49 -10.86 2.60 -6.56
C LEU A 49 -9.68 3.36 -7.16
N TRP A 50 -9.90 4.57 -7.68
CA TRP A 50 -8.83 5.43 -8.16
C TRP A 50 -7.87 5.84 -7.03
N LEU A 51 -8.37 6.20 -5.86
CA LEU A 51 -7.54 6.53 -4.70
C LEU A 51 -6.73 5.32 -4.24
N ASP A 52 -7.35 4.14 -4.18
CA ASP A 52 -6.67 2.90 -3.80
C ASP A 52 -5.53 2.59 -4.78
N ILE A 53 -5.76 2.69 -6.10
CA ILE A 53 -4.71 2.54 -7.12
C ILE A 53 -3.53 3.52 -6.86
N GLN A 54 -3.82 4.78 -6.57
CA GLN A 54 -2.77 5.77 -6.31
C GLN A 54 -1.97 5.47 -5.04
N LEU A 55 -2.62 4.93 -4.01
CA LEU A 55 -1.96 4.52 -2.77
C LEU A 55 -1.01 3.33 -3.03
N GLU A 56 -1.48 2.31 -3.74
CA GLU A 56 -0.66 1.15 -4.08
C GLU A 56 0.50 1.51 -5.01
N GLU A 57 0.28 2.33 -6.05
CA GLU A 57 1.35 2.81 -6.93
C GLU A 57 2.44 3.57 -6.17
N LYS A 58 2.02 4.35 -5.17
CA LYS A 58 2.94 5.08 -4.31
C LYS A 58 3.69 4.16 -3.35
N ALA A 59 3.06 3.11 -2.81
CA ALA A 59 3.73 2.08 -2.01
C ALA A 59 4.77 1.32 -2.85
N MET A 60 4.38 0.87 -4.06
CA MET A 60 5.28 0.22 -5.02
C MET A 60 6.51 1.07 -5.35
N LYS A 61 6.33 2.39 -5.54
CA LYS A 61 7.45 3.31 -5.80
C LYS A 61 8.43 3.33 -4.63
N ASP A 62 7.94 3.40 -3.40
CA ASP A 62 8.81 3.42 -2.21
C ASP A 62 9.56 2.11 -2.02
N TYR A 63 8.89 0.98 -2.23
CA TYR A 63 9.54 -0.33 -2.17
C TYR A 63 10.64 -0.45 -3.23
N LYS A 64 10.38 -0.03 -4.47
CA LYS A 64 11.40 0.00 -5.55
C LYS A 64 12.59 0.91 -5.19
N ASP A 65 12.31 2.11 -4.72
CA ASP A 65 13.35 3.07 -4.32
C ASP A 65 14.19 2.54 -3.14
N PHE A 66 13.57 1.79 -2.21
CA PHE A 66 14.29 1.23 -1.07
C PHE A 66 15.04 -0.06 -1.42
N LEU A 67 14.50 -0.92 -2.30
CA LEU A 67 15.20 -2.10 -2.82
C LEU A 67 16.55 -1.73 -3.43
N VAL A 68 16.62 -0.62 -4.18
CA VAL A 68 17.88 -0.12 -4.77
C VAL A 68 18.89 0.31 -3.69
N LYS A 69 18.42 0.81 -2.54
CA LYS A 69 19.25 1.33 -1.44
C LYS A 69 19.64 0.28 -0.41
N ALA A 70 18.82 -0.76 -0.21
CA ALA A 70 19.04 -1.80 0.79
C ALA A 70 20.28 -2.69 0.50
N GLY A 71 20.85 -2.59 -0.70
CA GLY A 71 22.29 -2.76 -0.93
C GLY A 71 22.91 -4.12 -0.56
N GLY A 72 22.12 -5.19 -0.44
CA GLY A 72 22.63 -6.56 -0.22
C GLY A 72 22.09 -7.29 1.02
N GLU A 73 21.22 -6.67 1.82
CA GLU A 73 20.56 -7.38 2.93
C GLU A 73 19.41 -8.26 2.39
N LYS A 74 19.67 -9.56 2.27
CA LYS A 74 18.80 -10.52 1.56
C LYS A 74 17.41 -10.62 2.16
N GLU A 75 17.29 -10.52 3.48
CA GLU A 75 16.01 -10.67 4.16
C GLU A 75 15.11 -9.44 3.94
N MET A 76 15.66 -8.24 4.04
CA MET A 76 15.00 -6.98 3.71
C MET A 76 14.61 -6.96 2.24
N PHE A 77 15.49 -7.43 1.35
CA PHE A 77 15.12 -7.59 -0.06
C PHE A 77 13.88 -8.46 -0.21
N ASN A 78 13.83 -9.63 0.44
CA ASN A 78 12.67 -10.52 0.33
C ASN A 78 11.39 -9.90 0.90
N ILE A 79 11.48 -9.20 2.04
CA ILE A 79 10.32 -8.51 2.64
C ILE A 79 9.80 -7.45 1.66
N LEU A 80 10.67 -6.56 1.18
CA LEU A 80 10.27 -5.49 0.26
C LEU A 80 9.77 -6.03 -1.08
N TRP A 81 10.37 -7.11 -1.58
CA TRP A 81 9.97 -7.75 -2.83
C TRP A 81 8.60 -8.42 -2.73
N ASN A 82 8.34 -9.13 -1.63
CA ASN A 82 7.03 -9.74 -1.40
C ASN A 82 5.93 -8.68 -1.25
N ASN A 83 6.17 -7.63 -0.46
CA ASN A 83 5.21 -6.54 -0.34
C ASN A 83 4.97 -5.85 -1.70
N LEU A 84 6.02 -5.66 -2.52
CA LEU A 84 5.89 -5.10 -3.86
C LEU A 84 4.97 -5.94 -4.76
N ILE A 85 5.06 -7.28 -4.69
CA ILE A 85 4.17 -8.18 -5.44
C ILE A 85 2.73 -8.02 -4.96
N ASP A 86 2.51 -7.95 -3.64
CA ASP A 86 1.16 -7.76 -3.08
C ASP A 86 0.53 -6.45 -3.59
N GLU A 87 1.25 -5.33 -3.57
CA GLU A 87 0.69 -4.06 -4.04
C GLU A 87 0.45 -4.03 -5.57
N ASP A 88 1.26 -4.75 -6.35
CA ASP A 88 1.03 -4.91 -7.80
C ASP A 88 -0.27 -5.70 -8.05
N LEU A 89 -0.50 -6.76 -7.26
CA LEU A 89 -1.75 -7.54 -7.32
C LEU A 89 -2.97 -6.72 -6.89
N HIS A 90 -2.85 -5.94 -5.81
CA HIS A 90 -3.89 -5.00 -5.37
C HIS A 90 -4.22 -3.98 -6.48
N THR A 91 -3.19 -3.33 -7.04
CA THR A 91 -3.33 -2.37 -8.15
C THR A 91 -4.03 -2.99 -9.35
N ALA A 92 -3.61 -4.19 -9.74
CA ALA A 92 -4.21 -4.93 -10.85
C ALA A 92 -5.68 -5.28 -10.59
N TRP A 93 -6.01 -5.67 -9.36
CA TRP A 93 -7.38 -5.95 -8.97
C TRP A 93 -8.27 -4.70 -9.03
N PHE A 94 -7.82 -3.59 -8.42
CA PHE A 94 -8.57 -2.32 -8.43
C PHE A 94 -8.78 -1.80 -9.85
N THR A 95 -7.74 -1.86 -10.69
CA THR A 95 -7.81 -1.45 -12.09
C THR A 95 -8.81 -2.30 -12.87
N ASN A 96 -8.79 -3.62 -12.68
CA ASN A 96 -9.75 -4.52 -13.33
C ASN A 96 -11.18 -4.28 -12.84
N LYS A 97 -11.37 -4.04 -11.54
CA LYS A 97 -12.69 -3.73 -10.98
C LYS A 97 -13.23 -2.41 -11.51
N LEU A 98 -12.39 -1.39 -11.64
CA LEU A 98 -12.77 -0.11 -12.23
C LEU A 98 -13.23 -0.27 -13.68
N ARG A 99 -12.51 -1.07 -14.47
CA ARG A 99 -12.90 -1.40 -15.85
C ARG A 99 -14.23 -2.16 -15.91
N GLU A 100 -14.40 -3.18 -15.07
CA GLU A 100 -15.65 -3.95 -14.99
C GLU A 100 -16.84 -3.05 -14.67
N LEU A 101 -16.72 -2.16 -13.67
CA LEU A 101 -17.78 -1.23 -13.28
C LEU A 101 -18.16 -0.26 -14.41
N LYS A 102 -17.18 0.20 -15.21
CA LYS A 102 -17.44 1.02 -16.40
C LYS A 102 -18.14 0.21 -17.49
N GLU A 103 -17.72 -1.03 -17.74
CA GLU A 103 -18.31 -1.92 -18.75
C GLU A 103 -19.78 -2.26 -18.44
N ILE A 104 -20.14 -2.43 -17.16
CA ILE A 104 -21.53 -2.72 -16.73
C ILE A 104 -22.36 -1.45 -16.45
N GLY A 105 -21.80 -0.26 -16.68
CA GLY A 105 -22.53 1.01 -16.57
C GLY A 105 -22.86 1.47 -15.14
N LEU A 106 -22.13 0.99 -14.13
CA LEU A 106 -22.29 1.43 -12.73
C LEU A 106 -21.49 2.69 -12.40
N ILE A 107 -20.50 3.03 -13.22
CA ILE A 107 -19.70 4.26 -13.17
C ILE A 107 -19.43 4.75 -14.61
N HIS A 108 -18.95 5.99 -14.78
CA HIS A 108 -18.81 6.65 -16.07
C HIS A 108 -17.36 6.84 -16.51
#